data_AF-A0A5H2YM92-F1
#
_entry.id   AF-A0A5H2YM92-F1
#
_cell.length_a   1.000
_cell.length_b   1.000
_cell.length_c   1.000
_cell.angle_alpha   90.00
_cell.angle_beta   90.00
_cell.angle_gamma   90.00
#
_symmetry.space_group_name_H-M   'P 1'
#
loop_
_entity.id
_entity.type
_entity.pdbx_description
1 polymer ?
#
loop_
_entity_poly.entity_id
_entity_poly.type
_entity_poly.pdbx_seq_one_letter_code
_entity_poly.pdbx_strand_id
1 'polypeptide(L)'
;MIVTNQALTMAVVIRHDGQQVTLVPMRSGKLTAQRLLASQFNHDWQTSDYPLEKAVQSFLAHARDHGASKEVLNGLERLAKRDQDVVASLF
;
A
#
# COMPACT_ATOMS: atom_id res chain seq x y z
N MET A 1 -3.04 -4.24 3.33
CA MET A 1 -2.87 -5.48 2.52
C MET A 1 -1.94 -5.17 1.37
N ILE A 2 -1.17 -6.17 0.93
CA ILE A 2 -0.30 -6.09 -0.25
C ILE A 2 -1.00 -6.80 -1.40
N VAL A 3 -0.91 -6.22 -2.59
CA VAL A 3 -1.48 -6.77 -3.81
C VAL A 3 -0.47 -6.74 -4.95
N THR A 4 -0.70 -7.61 -5.92
CA THR A 4 0.06 -7.66 -7.17
C THR A 4 -0.90 -7.72 -8.35
N ASN A 5 -0.50 -7.17 -9.49
CA ASN A 5 -1.26 -7.28 -10.74
C ASN A 5 -0.58 -8.21 -11.74
N GLN A 6 -1.19 -8.39 -12.91
CA GLN A 6 -0.66 -9.22 -14.00
C GLN A 6 0.71 -8.75 -14.53
N ALA A 7 1.04 -7.47 -14.35
CA ALA A 7 2.33 -6.91 -14.73
C ALA A 7 3.40 -7.05 -13.62
N LEU A 8 3.15 -7.89 -12.60
CA LEU A 8 4.02 -8.10 -11.44
C LEU A 8 4.32 -6.80 -10.66
N THR A 9 3.47 -5.78 -10.82
CA THR A 9 3.57 -4.56 -10.02
C THR A 9 3.01 -4.85 -8.64
N MET A 10 3.81 -4.60 -7.61
CA MET A 10 3.35 -4.66 -6.22
C MET A 10 2.69 -3.34 -5.84
N ALA A 11 1.62 -3.39 -5.06
CA ALA A 11 1.02 -2.21 -4.45
C ALA A 11 0.60 -2.47 -3.01
N VAL A 12 0.58 -1.39 -2.23
CA VAL A 12 0.00 -1.40 -0.87
C VAL A 12 -1.32 -0.67 -0.87
N VAL A 13 -2.37 -1.31 -0.37
CA VAL A 13 -3.69 -0.68 -0.20
C VAL A 13 -3.67 0.15 1.08
N ILE A 14 -3.87 1.46 0.93
CA ILE A 14 -3.89 2.43 2.05
C ILE A 14 -5.31 2.82 2.47
N ARG A 15 -6.32 2.55 1.64
CA ARG A 15 -7.74 2.74 1.97
C ARG A 15 -8.63 1.82 1.13
N HIS A 16 -9.68 1.29 1.73
CA HIS A 16 -10.74 0.54 1.05
C HIS A 16 -12.07 0.85 1.75
N ASP A 17 -13.05 1.42 1.04
CA ASP A 17 -14.35 1.79 1.62
C ASP A 17 -15.55 1.01 1.05
N GLY A 18 -15.27 -0.06 0.29
CA GLY A 18 -16.29 -0.93 -0.29
C GLY A 18 -16.73 -0.52 -1.69
N GLN A 19 -16.59 0.75 -2.05
CA GLN A 19 -16.83 1.24 -3.41
C GLN A 19 -15.54 1.61 -4.14
N GLN A 20 -14.57 2.15 -3.40
CA GLN A 20 -13.29 2.58 -3.93
C GLN A 20 -12.13 2.01 -3.12
N VAL A 21 -11.03 1.82 -3.83
CA VAL A 21 -9.76 1.35 -3.28
C VAL A 21 -8.69 2.34 -3.64
N THR A 22 -8.01 2.85 -2.62
CA THR A 22 -6.80 3.66 -2.80
C THR A 22 -5.59 2.80 -2.51
N LEU A 23 -4.75 2.63 -3.52
CA LEU A 23 -3.51 1.85 -3.45
C LEU A 23 -2.32 2.68 -3.91
N VAL A 24 -1.13 2.28 -3.47
CA VAL A 24 0.13 2.90 -3.87
C VAL A 24 0.92 1.85 -4.64
N PRO A 25 1.03 1.94 -5.97
CA PRO A 25 1.83 1.02 -6.75
C PRO A 25 3.31 1.35 -6.60
N MET A 26 4.15 0.34 -6.42
CA MET A 26 5.59 0.48 -6.45
C MET A 26 6.04 0.74 -7.88
N ARG A 27 6.53 1.96 -8.14
CA ARG A 27 7.01 2.40 -9.45
C ARG A 27 8.27 3.23 -9.29
N SER A 28 9.06 3.31 -10.37
CA SER A 28 10.23 4.20 -10.42
C SER A 28 9.82 5.66 -10.19
N GLY A 29 10.65 6.41 -9.46
CA GLY A 29 10.40 7.81 -9.17
C GLY A 29 9.37 8.02 -8.07
N LYS A 30 8.70 9.17 -8.11
CA LYS A 30 7.81 9.62 -7.04
C LYS A 30 6.60 8.70 -6.87
N LEU A 31 6.35 8.24 -5.65
CA LEU A 31 5.15 7.45 -5.35
C LEU A 31 3.89 8.32 -5.30
N THR A 32 2.85 7.83 -5.96
CA THR A 32 1.52 8.46 -6.00
C THR A 32 0.44 7.44 -5.67
N ALA A 33 -0.66 7.91 -5.11
CA ALA A 33 -1.82 7.08 -4.85
C ALA A 33 -2.65 6.93 -6.12
N GLN A 34 -3.13 5.72 -6.37
CA GLN A 34 -4.07 5.39 -7.42
C GLN A 34 -5.41 5.03 -6.77
N ARG A 35 -6.50 5.63 -7.26
CA ARG A 35 -7.87 5.31 -6.84
C ARG A 35 -8.54 4.48 -7.92
N LEU A 36 -9.14 3.36 -7.52
CA LEU A 36 -9.86 2.44 -8.38
C LEU A 36 -11.25 2.20 -7.81
N LEU A 37 -12.20 1.87 -8.67
CA LEU A 37 -13.44 1.24 -8.22
C LEU A 37 -13.13 -0.16 -7.66
N ALA A 38 -13.90 -0.60 -6.66
CA ALA A 38 -13.73 -1.93 -6.07
C ALA A 38 -13.85 -3.06 -7.11
N SER A 39 -14.75 -2.92 -8.08
CA SER A 39 -14.90 -3.89 -9.18
C SER A 39 -13.63 -4.00 -10.03
N GLN A 40 -13.02 -2.86 -10.36
CA GLN A 40 -11.77 -2.83 -11.11
C GLN A 40 -10.61 -3.37 -10.28
N PHE A 41 -10.51 -2.99 -9.01
CA PHE A 41 -9.49 -3.51 -8.11
C PHE A 41 -9.54 -5.04 -8.01
N ASN A 42 -10.72 -5.62 -7.82
CA ASN A 42 -10.90 -7.06 -7.72
C ASN A 42 -10.58 -7.81 -9.03
N HIS A 43 -10.67 -7.13 -10.18
CA HIS A 43 -10.30 -7.71 -11.47
C HIS A 43 -8.78 -7.64 -11.71
N ASP A 44 -8.19 -6.48 -11.45
CA ASP A 44 -6.81 -6.15 -11.85
C ASP A 44 -5.77 -6.59 -10.81
N TRP A 45 -6.16 -6.73 -9.55
CA TRP A 45 -5.26 -6.92 -8.42
C TRP A 45 -5.62 -8.17 -7.62
N GLN A 46 -4.60 -8.89 -7.18
CA GLN A 46 -4.71 -10.07 -6.35
C GLN A 46 -3.92 -9.86 -5.07
N THR A 47 -4.44 -10.34 -3.95
CA THR A 47 -3.74 -10.30 -2.67
C THR A 47 -2.44 -11.10 -2.75
N SER A 48 -1.39 -10.55 -2.17
CA SER A 48 -0.09 -11.20 -2.03
C SER A 48 0.16 -11.55 -0.56
N ASP A 49 0.75 -12.71 -0.31
CA ASP A 49 1.19 -13.15 1.01
C ASP A 49 2.49 -12.47 1.48
N TYR A 50 2.97 -11.48 0.72
CA TYR A 50 4.14 -10.73 1.10
C TYR A 50 3.91 -9.98 2.42
N PRO A 51 4.83 -10.08 3.41
CA PRO A 51 4.65 -9.47 4.73
C PRO A 51 4.41 -7.96 4.63
N LEU A 52 3.29 -7.51 5.23
CA LEU A 52 2.87 -6.11 5.18
C LEU A 52 3.94 -5.18 5.73
N GLU A 53 4.52 -5.51 6.89
CA GLU A 53 5.58 -4.74 7.54
C GLU A 53 6.77 -4.49 6.58
N LYS A 54 7.31 -5.56 5.99
CA LYS A 54 8.45 -5.50 5.05
C LYS A 54 8.13 -4.66 3.82
N ALA A 55 6.89 -4.77 3.30
CA ALA A 55 6.47 -3.97 2.17
C ALA A 55 6.39 -2.50 2.56
N VAL A 56 5.69 -2.15 3.65
CA VAL A 56 5.55 -0.77 4.09
C VAL A 56 6.92 -0.12 4.34
N GLN A 57 7.86 -0.82 4.95
CA GLN A 57 9.24 -0.34 5.10
C GLN A 57 9.91 -0.05 3.75
N SER A 58 9.74 -0.95 2.77
CA SER A 58 10.30 -0.76 1.41
C SER A 58 9.66 0.42 0.69
N PHE A 59 8.34 0.61 0.83
CA PHE A 59 7.62 1.77 0.28
C PHE A 59 8.07 3.08 0.93
N LEU A 60 8.27 3.09 2.26
CA LEU A 60 8.77 4.26 2.98
C LEU A 60 10.22 4.61 2.61
N ALA A 61 11.08 3.60 2.46
CA ALA A 61 12.46 3.78 2.00
C ALA A 61 12.49 4.40 0.59
N HIS A 62 11.71 3.83 -0.34
CA HIS A 62 11.60 4.37 -1.70
C HIS A 62 11.03 5.80 -1.70
N ALA A 63 10.02 6.08 -0.88
CA ALA A 63 9.44 7.42 -0.72
C ALA A 63 10.47 8.44 -0.19
N ARG A 64 11.41 8.00 0.66
CA ARG A 64 12.49 8.86 1.16
C ARG A 64 13.47 9.21 0.05
N ASP A 65 13.82 8.25 -0.77
CA ASP A 65 14.87 8.40 -1.79
C ASP A 65 14.35 9.11 -3.06
N HIS A 66 13.07 8.90 -3.43
CA HIS A 66 12.48 9.40 -4.68
C HIS A 66 11.29 10.35 -4.49
N GLY A 67 10.87 10.56 -3.24
CA GLY A 67 9.70 11.35 -2.89
C GLY A 67 8.38 10.58 -3.00
N ALA A 68 7.36 11.12 -2.33
CA ALA A 68 5.99 10.64 -2.40
C ALA A 68 5.00 11.79 -2.27
N SER A 69 3.73 11.56 -2.63
CA SER A 69 2.67 12.51 -2.29
C SER A 69 2.38 12.49 -0.78
N LYS A 70 1.83 13.59 -0.23
CA LYS A 70 1.43 13.66 1.18
C LYS A 70 0.40 12.60 1.55
N GLU A 71 -0.53 12.30 0.64
CA GLU A 71 -1.53 11.24 0.83
C GLU A 71 -0.87 9.86 0.98
N VAL A 72 0.14 9.56 0.16
CA VAL A 72 0.90 8.31 0.25
C VAL A 72 1.64 8.21 1.58
N LEU A 73 2.40 9.25 1.97
CA LEU A 73 3.15 9.24 3.22
C LEU A 73 2.21 9.03 4.43
N ASN A 74 1.14 9.81 4.51
CA ASN A 74 0.15 9.66 5.58
C ASN A 74 -0.49 8.26 5.60
N GLY A 75 -0.76 7.69 4.43
CA GLY A 75 -1.31 6.33 4.31
C GLY A 75 -0.35 5.26 4.80
N LEU A 76 0.91 5.33 4.36
CA LEU A 76 1.97 4.39 4.75
C LEU A 76 2.29 4.48 6.25
N GLU A 77 2.39 5.68 6.81
CA GLU A 77 2.64 5.90 8.23
C GLU A 77 1.51 5.37 9.11
N ARG A 78 0.25 5.55 8.69
CA ARG A 78 -0.91 4.98 9.40
C ARG A 78 -0.90 3.45 9.36
N LEU A 79 -0.52 2.85 8.24
CA LEU A 79 -0.38 1.41 8.13
C LEU A 79 0.74 0.89 9.05
N ALA A 80 1.90 1.55 9.07
CA ALA A 80 3.02 1.19 9.93
C ALA A 80 2.63 1.25 11.42
N LYS A 81 1.96 2.33 11.85
CA LYS A 81 1.50 2.48 13.23
C LYS A 81 0.47 1.42 13.62
N ARG A 82 -0.51 1.16 12.74
CA ARG A 82 -1.56 0.17 13.00
C ARG A 82 -0.97 -1.24 13.14
N ASP A 83 0.02 -1.60 12.33
CA ASP A 83 0.71 -2.88 12.43
C ASP A 83 1.43 -3.02 13.79
N GLN A 84 2.11 -1.96 14.23
CA GLN A 84 2.76 -1.90 15.54
C GLN A 84 1.76 -2.02 16.71
N ASP A 85 0.61 -1.35 16.64
CA ASP A 85 -0.42 -1.41 17.70
C ASP A 85 -1.08 -2.81 17.77
N VAL A 86 -1.31 -3.45 16.61
CA VAL A 86 -1.84 -4.82 16.56
C VAL A 86 -0.83 -5.80 17.15
N VAL A 87 0.45 -5.68 16.82
CA VAL A 87 1.49 -6.52 17.43
C VAL A 87 1.59 -6.27 18.93
N ALA A 88 1.55 -5.01 19.38
CA ALA A 88 1.64 -4.66 20.80
C ALA A 88 0.44 -5.11 21.64
N SER A 89 -0.76 -5.21 21.05
CA SER A 89 -1.97 -5.68 21.73
C SER A 89 -2.10 -7.21 21.83
N LEU A 90 -1.19 -7.95 21.19
CA LEU A 90 -1.12 -9.42 21.24
C LEU A 90 -0.16 -9.95 22.32
N PHE A 91 0.49 -9.06 23.08
CA PHE A 91 1.39 -9.36 24.21
C PHE A 91 0.88 -8.68 25.48
#